data_AF-A0A519GB94-F1
#
_entry.id   AF-A0A519GB94-F1
#
_cell.length_a   1.000
_cell.length_b   1.000
_cell.length_c   1.000
_cell.angle_alpha   90.00
_cell.angle_beta   90.00
_cell.angle_gamma   90.00
#
_symmetry.space_group_name_H-M   'P 1'
#
loop_
_entity.id
_entity.type
_entity.pdbx_description
1 polymer ?
#
loop_
_entity_poly.entity_id
_entity_poly.type
_entity_poly.pdbx_seq_one_letter_code
_entity_poly.pdbx_strand_id
1 'polypeptide(L)' 'MGVGTIFEARHCLVLATGEHKASAVAAMVEGPITADCPASILQMHQTCTLII' A
#
# COMPACT_ATOMS: atom_id res chain seq x y z
N MET A 1 7.09 -7.11 12.50
CA MET A 1 5.70 -6.64 12.33
C MET A 1 5.16 -7.23 11.05
N GLY A 2 3.90 -7.67 11.03
CA GLY A 2 3.27 -8.23 9.84
C GLY A 2 2.43 -7.20 9.08
N VAL A 3 1.98 -7.57 7.88
CA VAL A 3 1.07 -6.75 7.07
C VAL A 3 -0.26 -6.50 7.79
N GLY A 4 -0.81 -7.53 8.47
CA GLY A 4 -2.02 -7.38 9.28
C GLY A 4 -1.88 -6.34 10.39
N THR A 5 -0.72 -6.31 11.08
CA THR A 5 -0.46 -5.31 12.13
C THR A 5 -0.43 -3.88 11.59
N ILE A 6 0.05 -3.68 10.35
CA ILE A 6 0.02 -2.36 9.68
C ILE A 6 -1.42 -2.00 9.31
N PHE A 7 -2.18 -2.97 8.80
CA PHE A 7 -3.58 -2.79 8.40
C PHE A 7 -4.52 -2.47 9.58
N GLU A 8 -4.16 -2.87 10.80
CA GLU A 8 -4.91 -2.53 12.02
C GLU A 8 -4.71 -1.07 12.47
N ALA A 9 -3.80 -0.30 11.84
CA ALA A 9 -3.61 1.10 12.17
C ALA A 9 -4.88 1.91 11.88
N ARG A 10 -5.14 2.96 12.69
CA ARG A 10 -6.28 3.85 12.41
C ARG A 10 -6.11 4.63 11.10
N HIS A 11 -4.85 4.87 10.72
CA HIS A 11 -4.47 5.59 9.52
C HIS A 11 -3.17 5.02 8.96
N CYS A 12 -3.17 4.68 7.68
CA CYS A 12 -1.96 4.27 6.96
C CYS A 12 -1.43 5.44 6.13
N LEU A 13 -0.18 5.84 6.35
CA LEU A 13 0.51 6.85 5.55
C LEU A 13 1.66 6.19 4.79
N VAL A 14 1.59 6.20 3.46
CA VAL A 14 2.60 5.61 2.57
C VAL A 14 3.36 6.72 1.86
N LEU A 15 4.68 6.69 1.92
CA LEU A 15 5.56 7.62 1.20
C LEU A 15 6.35 6.85 0.14
N ALA A 16 6.17 7.22 -1.13
CA ALA A 16 6.76 6.53 -2.27
C ALA A 16 7.50 7.50 -3.20
N THR A 17 8.76 7.79 -2.86
CA THR A 17 9.60 8.72 -3.62
C THR A 17 10.51 8.02 -4.64
N GLY A 18 10.60 8.62 -5.84
CA GLY A 18 11.52 8.23 -6.91
C GLY A 18 10.92 7.25 -7.94
N GLU A 19 11.35 7.40 -9.19
CA GLU A 19 10.79 6.69 -10.36
C GLU A 19 10.88 5.15 -10.26
N HIS A 20 11.93 4.63 -9.63
CA HIS A 20 12.14 3.19 -9.43
C HIS A 20 11.01 2.50 -8.62
N LYS A 21 10.13 3.26 -7.96
CA LYS A 21 8.97 2.73 -7.21
C LYS A 21 7.66 2.78 -7.99
N ALA A 22 7.64 3.36 -9.20
CA ALA A 22 6.42 3.59 -9.96
C ALA A 22 5.63 2.29 -10.22
N SER A 23 6.30 1.20 -10.58
CA SER A 23 5.64 -0.10 -10.80
C SER A 23 5.04 -0.69 -9.53
N ALA A 24 5.70 -0.53 -8.38
CA ALA A 24 5.20 -0.99 -7.09
C ALA A 24 3.98 -0.18 -6.63
N VAL A 25 4.01 1.15 -6.86
CA VAL A 25 2.86 2.04 -6.57
C VAL A 25 1.68 1.69 -7.47
N ALA A 26 1.90 1.51 -8.77
CA ALA A 26 0.86 1.09 -9.71
C ALA A 26 0.24 -0.26 -9.30
N ALA A 27 1.06 -1.25 -8.98
CA ALA A 27 0.57 -2.56 -8.51
C ALA A 27 -0.20 -2.45 -7.17
N MET A 28 0.24 -1.59 -6.26
CA MET A 28 -0.44 -1.34 -4.99
C MET A 28 -1.81 -0.69 -5.17
N VAL A 29 -1.95 0.26 -6.10
CA VAL A 29 -3.16 1.10 -6.25
C VAL A 29 -4.15 0.52 -7.26
N GLU A 30 -3.65 -0.01 -8.37
CA GLU A 30 -4.46 -0.44 -9.53
C GLU A 30 -4.43 -1.96 -9.73
N GLY A 31 -3.46 -2.66 -9.14
CA GLY A 31 -3.32 -4.10 -9.25
C GLY A 31 -4.31 -4.90 -8.40
N PRO A 32 -4.40 -6.22 -8.61
CA PRO A 32 -5.24 -7.09 -7.80
C PRO A 32 -4.71 -7.16 -6.35
N ILE A 33 -5.61 -7.38 -5.39
CA ILE A 33 -5.22 -7.66 -4.01
C ILE A 33 -4.61 -9.06 -3.96
N THR A 34 -3.29 -9.14 -3.75
CA THR A 34 -2.53 -10.40 -3.76
C THR A 34 -1.37 -10.37 -2.77
N ALA A 35 -0.97 -11.55 -2.29
CA ALA A 35 0.21 -11.71 -1.44
C ALA A 35 1.52 -11.38 -2.17
N ASP A 36 1.55 -11.45 -3.51
CA ASP A 36 2.71 -11.07 -4.32
C ASP A 36 2.98 -9.55 -4.27
N CYS A 37 1.95 -8.74 -4.00
CA CYS A 37 2.05 -7.30 -3.77
C CYS A 37 1.39 -6.97 -2.43
N PRO A 38 2.09 -7.14 -1.29
CA PRO A 38 1.48 -7.00 0.04
C PRO A 38 0.83 -5.65 0.30
N ALA A 39 1.33 -4.57 -0.32
CA ALA A 39 0.78 -3.23 -0.17
C ALA A 39 -0.63 -3.08 -0.80
N SER A 40 -1.01 -3.96 -1.73
CA SER A 40 -2.34 -3.97 -2.36
C SER A 40 -3.49 -4.12 -1.36
N ILE A 41 -3.24 -4.71 -0.18
CA ILE A 41 -4.25 -4.79 0.88
C ILE A 41 -4.73 -3.41 1.36
N LEU A 42 -3.89 -2.37 1.21
CA LEU A 42 -4.23 -1.01 1.60
C LEU A 42 -5.39 -0.42 0.78
N GLN A 43 -5.71 -1.00 -0.38
CA GLN A 43 -6.94 -0.67 -1.13
C GLN A 43 -8.21 -0.93 -0.29
N MET A 44 -8.16 -1.87 0.66
CA MET A 44 -9.27 -2.21 1.56
C MET A 44 -9.27 -1.39 2.86
N HIS A 45 -8.23 -0.59 3.09
CA HIS A 45 -8.08 0.15 4.33
C HIS A 45 -8.95 1.42 4.29
N GLN A 46 -9.81 1.61 5.29
CA GLN A 46 -10.77 2.72 5.32
C GLN A 46 -10.09 4.11 5.24
N THR A 47 -8.89 4.23 5.80
CA THR A 47 -8.17 5.51 5.85
C THR A 47 -6.70 5.32 5.47
N CYS A 48 -6.38 5.46 4.18
CA CYS A 48 -5.01 5.36 3.67
C CYS A 48 -4.65 6.61 2.85
N THR A 49 -3.47 7.17 3.07
CA THR A 49 -2.94 8.31 2.32
C THR A 49 -1.63 7.91 1.66
N LEU A 50 -1.55 8.11 0.36
CA LEU A 50 -0.33 7.90 -0.42
C LEU A 50 0.26 9.26 -0.80
N ILE A 51 1.55 9.46 -0.50
CA ILE A 51 2.35 10.61 -0.90
C ILE A 51 3.43 10.11 -1.85
N ILE A 52 3.49 10.69 -3.05
CA ILE A 52 4.38 10.27 -4.16
C ILE A 52 5.42 11.35 -4.41
#